data_AF-A0A8H4KS60-F1
#
_entry.id   AF-A0A8H4KS60-F1
#
_cell.length_a   1.000
_cell.length_b   1.000
_cell.length_c   1.000
_cell.angle_alpha   90.00
_cell.angle_beta   90.00
_cell.angle_gamma   90.00
#
_symmetry.space_group_name_H-M   'P 1'
#
loop_
_entity.id
_entity.type
_entity.pdbx_description
1 polymer ?
#
loop_
_entity_poly.entity_id
_entity_poly.type
_entity_poly.pdbx_seq_one_letter_code
_entity_poly.pdbx_strand_id
1 'polypeptide(L)'
;MVERKFQLKDDYVFNRTYHGIPIPQKWQAWETAHFFHVKSIIENPDVGAQLISNGCSNGDPDLLNCTATCSNATLMHTSSENLWNCMTLATLGVLVGQGNDTIHKESEKKMDDKFHFGTAEDFDELKALDKVRECAWASCSDSKDGSCASSFRQFYYNTVSPDNIAEFGSAMAGPYCEDASVGTVPDVTGSGSFFQRDNEFREMCEQRQIKIARSQFADGSSSALAELQDYQDFFTSLMSIIAITTFSQDSTTVLANKSTLFSWILDHRISQGLITAGVYPVLLAQLLMIRTGKRRVYTPFVVALSWILMAVATELQHFNENALEERLRHLPGIEACGGMPGPMSFCQGVKDKDDHEPFSVTLAHRFVAHGVALFLVIDWIVHFVKHSGDKLKSIQIGQQGQSLFLSTETKAAKLFLSVFWTCVEILLVIMTLIGLLGSEKHMQQQAKLD
;
A
#
# COMPACT_ATOMS: atom_id res chain seq x y z
N MET A 1 33.75 28.49 -2.12
CA MET A 1 33.76 29.30 -0.89
C MET A 1 32.41 29.97 -0.75
N VAL A 2 31.52 29.26 -0.09
CA VAL A 2 30.22 29.72 0.37
C VAL A 2 30.32 29.96 1.88
N GLU A 3 29.66 31.00 2.41
CA GLU A 3 29.39 31.11 3.86
C GLU A 3 28.04 30.42 4.15
N ARG A 4 28.08 29.25 4.79
CA ARG A 4 26.91 28.49 5.21
C ARG A 4 26.39 29.00 6.56
N LYS A 5 25.08 28.89 6.77
CA LYS A 5 24.39 29.33 8.00
C LYS A 5 23.44 28.24 8.48
N PHE A 6 23.41 27.99 9.79
CA PHE A 6 22.44 27.05 10.34
C PHE A 6 21.04 27.65 10.41
N GLN A 7 20.04 26.79 10.28
CA GLN A 7 18.63 27.07 10.51
C GLN A 7 18.03 25.96 11.39
N LEU A 8 17.13 26.34 12.28
CA LEU A 8 16.36 25.40 13.11
C LEU A 8 14.96 25.23 12.52
N LYS A 9 14.50 23.99 12.40
CA LYS A 9 13.11 23.65 12.09
C LYS A 9 12.51 22.88 13.25
N ASP A 10 11.25 23.17 13.57
CA ASP A 10 10.53 22.44 14.61
C ASP A 10 10.14 21.04 14.12
N ASP A 11 9.70 20.92 12.88
CA ASP A 11 9.29 19.67 12.21
C ASP A 11 9.55 19.75 10.69
N TYR A 12 9.38 18.63 9.98
CA TYR A 12 9.40 18.56 8.53
C TYR A 12 8.04 18.94 7.92
N VAL A 13 8.07 19.58 6.76
CA VAL A 13 6.86 19.84 5.96
C VAL A 13 6.98 19.08 4.66
N PHE A 14 6.37 17.89 4.62
CA PHE A 14 6.30 17.05 3.44
C PHE A 14 4.86 16.94 2.93
N ASN A 15 4.70 17.01 1.61
CA ASN A 15 3.43 16.85 0.91
C ASN A 15 3.64 16.11 -0.43
N ARG A 16 4.49 15.08 -0.45
CA ARG A 16 4.61 14.20 -1.63
C ARG A 16 3.57 13.09 -1.55
N THR A 17 2.89 12.87 -2.67
CA THR A 17 2.02 11.73 -2.92
C THR A 17 2.70 10.81 -3.92
N TYR A 18 2.59 9.49 -3.73
CA TYR A 18 3.05 8.51 -4.71
C TYR A 18 1.82 7.81 -5.30
N HIS A 19 1.66 7.88 -6.63
CA HIS A 19 0.42 7.50 -7.34
C HIS A 19 -0.87 7.96 -6.60
N GLY A 20 -0.97 9.25 -6.26
CA GLY A 20 -2.14 9.82 -5.57
C GLY A 20 -2.31 9.41 -4.09
N ILE A 21 -1.47 8.53 -3.55
CA ILE A 21 -1.50 8.11 -2.15
C ILE A 21 -0.62 9.06 -1.33
N PRO A 22 -1.12 9.68 -0.24
CA PRO A 22 -0.27 10.45 0.67
C PRO A 22 0.72 9.51 1.36
N ILE A 23 2.02 9.79 1.22
CA ILE A 23 3.05 9.05 1.95
C ILE A 23 3.18 9.67 3.37
N PRO A 24 3.24 8.87 4.45
CA PRO A 24 3.42 9.38 5.81
C PRO A 24 4.63 10.31 5.94
N GLN A 25 4.48 11.41 6.69
CA GLN A 25 5.55 12.41 6.79
C GLN A 25 6.85 11.84 7.39
N LYS A 26 6.74 10.96 8.39
CA LYS A 26 7.88 10.23 8.97
C LYS A 26 8.64 9.38 7.94
N TRP A 27 7.95 8.78 6.98
CA TRP A 27 8.61 8.02 5.91
C TRP A 27 9.36 8.95 4.95
N GLN A 28 8.72 10.06 4.57
CA GLN A 28 9.34 11.07 3.73
C GLN A 28 10.57 11.69 4.40
N ALA A 29 10.58 11.79 5.74
CA ALA A 29 11.74 12.19 6.52
C ALA A 29 12.90 11.19 6.42
N TRP A 30 12.64 9.89 6.67
CA TRP A 30 13.64 8.83 6.53
C TRP A 30 14.25 8.77 5.12
N GLU A 31 13.39 8.74 4.09
CA GLU A 31 13.83 8.71 2.69
C GLU A 31 14.67 9.95 2.35
N THR A 32 14.26 11.15 2.79
CA THR A 32 15.02 12.37 2.55
C THR A 32 16.36 12.34 3.26
N ALA A 33 16.40 11.94 4.54
CA ALA A 33 17.62 11.86 5.35
C ALA A 33 18.64 10.86 4.77
N HIS A 34 18.19 9.70 4.27
CA HIS A 34 19.05 8.70 3.65
C HIS A 34 19.55 9.10 2.25
N PHE A 35 18.67 9.60 1.37
CA PHE A 35 18.99 9.72 -0.05
C PHE A 35 19.25 11.14 -0.52
N PHE A 36 18.33 12.05 -0.21
CA PHE A 36 18.30 13.37 -0.83
C PHE A 36 19.08 14.42 -0.05
N HIS A 37 19.34 14.22 1.25
CA HIS A 37 19.79 15.28 2.14
C HIS A 37 21.20 15.79 1.84
N VAL A 38 22.18 14.90 1.65
CA VAL A 38 23.57 15.29 1.29
C VAL A 38 23.58 16.11 0.01
N LYS A 39 22.88 15.62 -1.03
CA LYS A 39 22.75 16.30 -2.31
C LYS A 39 22.07 17.66 -2.17
N SER A 40 20.97 17.73 -1.41
CA SER A 40 20.24 18.96 -1.13
C SER A 40 21.12 20.04 -0.49
N ILE A 41 21.93 19.67 0.52
CA ILE A 41 22.88 20.59 1.18
C ILE A 41 23.94 21.09 0.21
N ILE A 42 24.46 20.23 -0.68
CA ILE A 42 25.49 20.60 -1.65
C ILE A 42 24.92 21.54 -2.72
N GLU A 43 23.76 21.20 -3.30
CA GLU A 43 23.14 21.94 -4.41
C GLU A 43 22.45 23.24 -3.97
N ASN A 44 22.07 23.38 -2.70
CA ASN A 44 21.32 24.54 -2.19
C ASN A 44 22.07 25.27 -1.05
N PRO A 45 23.27 25.83 -1.30
CA PRO A 45 24.08 26.51 -0.28
C PRO A 45 23.35 27.62 0.48
N ASP A 46 22.51 28.39 -0.21
CA ASP A 46 21.82 29.57 0.33
C ASP A 46 20.62 29.23 1.25
N VAL A 47 20.12 27.99 1.17
CA VAL A 47 18.93 27.53 1.93
C VAL A 47 19.26 27.27 3.40
N GLY A 48 20.55 27.27 3.76
CA GLY A 48 21.05 27.04 5.12
C GLY A 48 21.01 25.57 5.54
N ALA A 49 21.91 25.22 6.47
CA ALA A 49 21.98 23.89 7.04
C ALA A 49 20.86 23.70 8.07
N GLN A 50 19.84 22.91 7.71
CA GLN A 50 18.63 22.76 8.50
C GLN A 50 18.77 21.63 9.52
N LEU A 51 18.75 21.97 10.81
CA LEU A 51 18.65 21.03 11.93
C LEU A 51 17.22 20.96 12.46
N ILE A 52 16.79 19.77 12.87
CA ILE A 52 15.45 19.49 13.41
C ILE A 52 15.48 19.57 14.93
N SER A 53 14.44 20.17 15.51
CA SER A 53 14.41 20.64 16.90
C SER A 53 14.55 19.56 17.98
N ASN A 54 14.13 18.33 17.67
CA ASN A 54 14.13 17.13 18.50
C ASN A 54 15.17 16.09 18.05
N GLY A 55 15.94 16.37 16.99
CA GLY A 55 17.02 15.50 16.53
C GLY A 55 18.24 15.56 17.45
N CYS A 56 19.08 14.53 17.38
CA CYS A 56 20.16 14.25 18.33
C CYS A 56 19.68 13.89 19.75
N SER A 57 18.53 13.21 19.84
CA SER A 57 18.12 12.54 21.08
C SER A 57 18.97 11.30 21.31
N ASN A 58 19.51 11.15 22.51
CA ASN A 58 20.33 10.01 22.96
C ASN A 58 19.56 9.08 23.93
N GLY A 59 18.26 9.33 24.15
CA GLY A 59 17.43 8.66 25.15
C GLY A 59 17.16 9.48 26.42
N ASP A 60 17.92 10.56 26.67
CA ASP A 60 17.60 11.57 27.67
C ASP A 60 16.69 12.65 27.04
N PRO A 61 15.46 12.85 27.52
CA PRO A 61 14.54 13.84 26.95
C PRO A 61 14.96 15.29 27.20
N ASP A 62 15.81 15.56 28.20
CA ASP A 62 16.22 16.90 28.60
C ASP A 62 17.60 17.30 28.02
N LEU A 63 18.31 16.40 27.35
CA LEU A 63 19.68 16.62 26.86
C LEU A 63 19.95 16.07 25.45
N LEU A 64 19.75 16.92 24.44
CA LEU A 64 20.17 16.63 23.06
C LEU A 64 21.70 16.67 22.94
N ASN A 65 22.30 15.70 22.26
CA ASN A 65 23.76 15.62 22.10
C ASN A 65 24.14 14.92 20.77
N CYS A 66 24.48 15.71 19.76
CA CYS A 66 24.83 15.18 18.44
C CYS A 66 26.18 14.46 18.45
N THR A 67 27.16 14.87 19.26
CA THR A 67 28.44 14.13 19.34
C THR A 67 28.21 12.68 19.80
N ALA A 68 27.35 12.46 20.81
CA ALA A 68 26.98 11.14 21.30
C ALA A 68 26.06 10.39 20.32
N THR A 69 25.05 11.06 19.74
CA THR A 69 24.12 10.41 18.82
C THR A 69 24.80 9.99 17.51
N CYS A 70 25.63 10.85 16.91
CA CYS A 70 26.20 10.60 15.58
C CYS A 70 27.49 9.76 15.61
N SER A 71 28.13 9.61 16.76
CA SER A 71 29.22 8.64 16.95
C SER A 71 28.73 7.19 17.11
N ASN A 72 27.43 6.97 17.35
CA ASN A 72 26.83 5.65 17.53
C ASN A 72 25.74 5.37 16.49
N ALA A 73 25.97 4.38 15.61
CA ALA A 73 25.03 4.01 14.55
C ALA A 73 23.62 3.69 15.07
N THR A 74 23.49 3.01 16.22
CA THR A 74 22.18 2.69 16.81
C THR A 74 21.40 3.95 17.18
N LEU A 75 22.05 4.94 17.81
CA LEU A 75 21.39 6.19 18.18
C LEU A 75 21.07 7.04 16.93
N MET A 76 22.00 7.12 15.98
CA MET A 76 21.80 7.82 14.70
C MET A 76 20.61 7.29 13.92
N HIS A 77 20.43 5.96 13.85
CA HIS A 77 19.31 5.31 13.15
C HIS A 77 18.07 5.07 14.04
N THR A 78 18.00 5.61 15.27
CA THR A 78 16.81 5.48 16.13
C THR A 78 15.62 6.33 15.63
N SER A 79 15.88 7.49 15.02
CA SER A 79 14.84 8.38 14.48
C SER A 79 15.31 9.09 13.21
N SER A 80 14.36 9.53 12.38
CA SER A 80 14.67 10.26 11.15
C SER A 80 15.36 11.59 11.44
N GLU A 81 15.03 12.20 12.58
CA GLU A 81 15.52 13.47 13.11
C GLU A 81 16.96 13.36 13.63
N ASN A 82 17.31 12.21 14.22
CA ASN A 82 18.70 11.89 14.55
C ASN A 82 19.53 11.74 13.26
N LEU A 83 19.08 10.91 12.32
CA LEU A 83 19.80 10.71 11.05
C LEU A 83 19.94 12.03 10.28
N TRP A 84 18.88 12.84 10.19
CA TRP A 84 18.90 14.14 9.51
C TRP A 84 19.92 15.10 10.11
N ASN A 85 19.94 15.27 11.43
CA ASN A 85 20.90 16.16 12.09
C ASN A 85 22.34 15.64 11.92
N CYS A 86 22.58 14.34 12.07
CA CYS A 86 23.89 13.74 11.85
C CYS A 86 24.38 13.90 10.41
N MET A 87 23.50 13.68 9.42
CA MET A 87 23.82 13.88 8.00
C MET A 87 24.06 15.35 7.66
N THR A 88 23.34 16.28 8.31
CA THR A 88 23.56 17.72 8.15
C THR A 88 24.96 18.11 8.63
N LEU A 89 25.29 17.75 9.87
CA LEU A 89 26.55 18.13 10.52
C LEU A 89 27.75 17.46 9.85
N ALA A 90 27.64 16.18 9.46
CA ALA A 90 28.72 15.47 8.77
C ALA A 90 28.95 15.98 7.34
N THR A 91 27.89 16.32 6.60
CA THR A 91 28.03 16.98 5.29
C THR A 91 28.73 18.33 5.43
N LEU A 92 28.43 19.09 6.49
CA LEU A 92 29.15 20.33 6.78
C LEU A 92 30.61 20.11 7.18
N GLY A 93 30.93 19.11 8.00
CA GLY A 93 32.31 18.84 8.41
C GLY A 93 33.23 18.52 7.23
N VAL A 94 32.75 17.73 6.27
CA VAL A 94 33.47 17.52 5.01
C VAL A 94 33.63 18.82 4.22
N LEU A 95 32.56 19.61 4.05
CA LEU A 95 32.58 20.83 3.21
C LEU A 95 33.34 22.03 3.82
N VAL A 96 33.40 22.12 5.16
CA VAL A 96 34.01 23.23 5.91
C VAL A 96 35.39 22.88 6.46
N GLY A 97 35.58 21.69 7.04
CA GLY A 97 36.86 21.28 7.63
C GLY A 97 37.90 20.81 6.61
N GLN A 98 37.48 20.01 5.63
CA GLN A 98 38.36 19.53 4.55
C GLN A 98 38.14 20.27 3.22
N GLY A 99 37.01 20.97 3.08
CA GLY A 99 36.63 21.71 1.88
C GLY A 99 37.02 23.19 1.89
N ASN A 100 36.33 23.98 1.06
CA ASN A 100 36.58 25.42 0.86
C ASN A 100 35.40 26.30 1.28
N ASP A 101 34.38 25.74 1.94
CA ASP A 101 33.27 26.52 2.48
C ASP A 101 33.55 26.97 3.92
N THR A 102 32.80 27.96 4.40
CA THR A 102 32.94 28.52 5.75
C THR A 102 31.60 28.49 6.46
N ILE A 103 31.61 28.49 7.78
CA ILE A 103 30.38 28.51 8.60
C ILE A 103 30.24 29.82 9.37
N HIS A 104 29.03 30.37 9.41
CA HIS A 104 28.75 31.61 10.14
C HIS A 104 28.75 31.36 11.65
N LYS A 105 29.83 31.79 12.32
CA LYS A 105 30.19 31.49 13.72
C LYS A 105 29.07 31.72 14.75
N GLU A 106 28.28 32.78 14.61
CA GLU A 106 27.16 33.03 15.55
C GLU A 106 26.01 32.02 15.36
N SER A 107 25.80 31.54 14.14
CA SER A 107 24.76 30.52 13.87
C SER A 107 25.21 29.14 14.30
N GLU A 108 26.49 28.82 14.11
CA GLU A 108 27.14 27.60 14.61
C GLU A 108 27.06 27.54 16.12
N LYS A 109 27.59 28.54 16.83
CA LYS A 109 27.56 28.59 18.29
C LYS A 109 26.13 28.46 18.84
N LYS A 110 25.16 29.17 18.26
CA LYS A 110 23.75 29.09 18.68
C LYS A 110 23.16 27.69 18.53
N MET A 111 23.59 26.92 17.53
CA MET A 111 23.16 25.52 17.39
C MET A 111 23.94 24.59 18.33
N ASP A 112 25.25 24.80 18.52
CA ASP A 112 26.06 24.00 19.44
C ASP A 112 25.60 24.17 20.92
N ASP A 113 25.25 25.39 21.32
CA ASP A 113 24.64 25.70 22.61
C ASP A 113 23.33 24.87 22.87
N LYS A 114 22.67 24.38 21.80
CA LYS A 114 21.46 23.52 21.88
C LYS A 114 21.74 22.02 21.66
N PHE A 115 22.64 21.69 20.75
CA PHE A 115 22.79 20.33 20.21
C PHE A 115 24.10 19.65 20.57
N HIS A 116 25.06 20.38 21.16
CA HIS A 116 26.34 19.87 21.66
C HIS A 116 27.06 18.99 20.62
N PHE A 117 27.52 19.64 19.55
CA PHE A 117 28.31 19.03 18.47
C PHE A 117 29.75 19.52 18.41
N GLY A 118 30.11 20.60 19.12
CA GLY A 118 31.39 21.28 19.02
C GLY A 118 31.42 22.24 17.84
N THR A 119 32.40 22.08 16.96
CA THR A 119 32.52 22.83 15.71
C THR A 119 31.92 22.02 14.55
N ALA A 120 31.49 22.70 13.49
CA ALA A 120 31.22 22.03 12.23
C ALA A 120 32.52 21.49 11.60
N GLU A 121 33.63 22.22 11.74
CA GLU A 121 34.96 21.91 11.18
C GLU A 121 35.46 20.52 11.59
N ASP A 122 35.38 20.18 12.89
CA ASP A 122 35.90 18.93 13.45
C ASP A 122 34.87 17.77 13.39
N PHE A 123 33.63 18.02 12.93
CA PHE A 123 32.55 17.04 13.04
C PHE A 123 32.76 15.76 12.20
N ASP A 124 33.56 15.85 11.13
CA ASP A 124 33.90 14.66 10.31
C ASP A 124 34.76 13.63 11.06
N GLU A 125 35.46 14.04 12.14
CA GLU A 125 36.19 13.10 13.01
C GLU A 125 35.28 12.01 13.61
N LEU A 126 33.99 12.29 13.77
CA LEU A 126 32.98 11.34 14.24
C LEU A 126 32.65 10.26 13.20
N LYS A 127 33.07 10.43 11.94
CA LYS A 127 32.88 9.48 10.84
C LYS A 127 31.43 9.04 10.67
N ALA A 128 30.49 9.98 10.75
CA ALA A 128 29.07 9.69 10.62
C ALA A 128 28.68 9.36 9.17
N LEU A 129 29.29 10.01 8.18
CA LEU A 129 29.11 9.66 6.76
C LEU A 129 29.65 8.27 6.44
N ASP A 130 30.81 7.88 6.98
CA ASP A 130 31.33 6.51 6.83
C ASP A 130 30.36 5.45 7.40
N LYS A 131 29.71 5.72 8.54
CA LYS A 131 28.69 4.83 9.13
C LYS A 131 27.45 4.72 8.25
N VAL A 132 26.96 5.84 7.71
CA VAL A 132 25.81 5.80 6.78
C VAL A 132 26.17 5.08 5.48
N ARG A 133 27.39 5.28 4.96
CA ARG A 133 27.95 4.53 3.83
C ARG A 133 28.05 3.03 4.11
N GLU A 134 28.52 2.63 5.29
CA GLU A 134 28.62 1.22 5.71
C GLU A 134 27.25 0.58 5.89
N CYS A 135 26.30 1.28 6.53
CA CYS A 135 24.90 0.90 6.61
C CYS A 135 24.28 0.75 5.21
N ALA A 136 24.52 1.70 4.31
CA ALA A 136 24.02 1.66 2.93
C ALA A 136 24.64 0.53 2.11
N TRP A 137 25.94 0.26 2.28
CA TRP A 137 26.59 -0.87 1.64
C TRP A 137 26.03 -2.21 2.15
N ALA A 138 25.96 -2.38 3.47
CA ALA A 138 25.38 -3.57 4.08
C ALA A 138 23.95 -3.81 3.57
N SER A 139 23.13 -2.76 3.53
CA SER A 139 21.74 -2.79 3.08
C SER A 139 21.53 -3.15 1.60
N CYS A 140 22.47 -2.84 0.71
CA CYS A 140 22.40 -3.27 -0.69
C CYS A 140 23.18 -4.57 -0.98
N SER A 141 23.96 -5.06 -0.02
CA SER A 141 24.78 -6.28 -0.15
C SER A 141 24.14 -7.53 0.46
N ASP A 142 23.21 -7.38 1.43
CA ASP A 142 22.32 -8.47 1.84
C ASP A 142 21.29 -8.72 0.73
N SER A 143 21.28 -9.94 0.18
CA SER A 143 20.55 -10.30 -1.04
C SER A 143 19.03 -10.35 -0.89
N LYS A 144 18.49 -9.95 0.26
CA LYS A 144 17.05 -9.87 0.55
C LYS A 144 16.40 -8.62 -0.03
N ASP A 145 17.12 -7.50 -0.07
CA ASP A 145 16.54 -6.17 -0.29
C ASP A 145 16.91 -5.55 -1.65
N GLY A 146 17.83 -6.18 -2.40
CA GLY A 146 18.24 -5.77 -3.73
C GLY A 146 19.67 -6.17 -4.06
N SER A 147 20.32 -5.39 -4.91
CA SER A 147 21.78 -5.43 -5.08
C SER A 147 22.38 -4.01 -5.13
N CYS A 148 23.67 -3.88 -4.83
CA CYS A 148 24.34 -2.58 -4.87
C CYS A 148 24.54 -2.08 -6.32
N ALA A 149 23.86 -0.98 -6.62
CA ALA A 149 23.97 -0.23 -7.86
C ALA A 149 25.43 0.04 -8.25
N SER A 150 25.72 -0.04 -9.56
CA SER A 150 27.09 0.07 -10.08
C SER A 150 27.81 1.36 -9.68
N SER A 151 27.09 2.49 -9.65
CA SER A 151 27.56 3.80 -9.19
C SER A 151 27.92 3.86 -7.71
N PHE A 152 27.32 3.00 -6.87
CA PHE A 152 27.59 2.98 -5.43
C PHE A 152 28.82 2.12 -5.08
N ARG A 153 29.25 1.22 -5.97
CA ARG A 153 30.38 0.29 -5.74
C ARG A 153 31.70 0.97 -5.40
N GLN A 154 31.92 2.19 -5.89
CA GLN A 154 33.13 2.95 -5.56
C GLN A 154 33.22 3.34 -4.07
N PHE A 155 32.10 3.37 -3.34
CA PHE A 155 32.05 3.71 -1.92
C PHE A 155 32.23 2.48 -1.00
N TYR A 156 32.53 1.30 -1.54
CA TYR A 156 32.81 0.12 -0.71
C TYR A 156 34.10 0.25 0.12
N TYR A 157 35.16 0.79 -0.49
CA TYR A 157 36.45 1.02 0.18
C TYR A 157 36.81 2.49 0.39
N ASN A 158 36.25 3.40 -0.43
CA ASN A 158 36.56 4.82 -0.33
C ASN A 158 35.70 5.48 0.75
N THR A 159 36.32 6.24 1.65
CA THR A 159 35.62 7.12 2.60
C THR A 159 35.01 8.31 1.85
N VAL A 160 33.98 8.92 2.44
CA VAL A 160 33.42 10.16 1.90
C VAL A 160 34.40 11.31 2.17
N SER A 161 34.67 12.15 1.16
CA SER A 161 35.63 13.26 1.21
C SER A 161 35.13 14.43 0.37
N PRO A 162 35.75 15.64 0.45
CA PRO A 162 35.30 16.80 -0.32
C PRO A 162 35.26 16.56 -1.84
N ASP A 163 36.19 15.73 -2.34
CA ASP A 163 36.31 15.42 -3.77
C ASP A 163 35.19 14.50 -4.27
N ASN A 164 34.60 13.65 -3.42
CA ASN A 164 33.63 12.62 -3.81
C ASN A 164 32.23 12.77 -3.17
N ILE A 165 32.03 13.68 -2.22
CA ILE A 165 30.75 13.81 -1.50
C ILE A 165 29.57 14.19 -2.42
N ALA A 166 29.84 14.94 -3.50
CA ALA A 166 28.84 15.23 -4.53
C ALA A 166 28.43 13.98 -5.33
N GLU A 167 29.38 13.07 -5.60
CA GLU A 167 29.09 11.77 -6.22
C GLU A 167 28.36 10.85 -5.26
N PHE A 168 28.72 10.84 -3.97
CA PHE A 168 28.03 10.06 -2.93
C PHE A 168 26.56 10.49 -2.80
N GLY A 169 26.32 11.80 -2.64
CA GLY A 169 24.96 12.35 -2.60
C GLY A 169 24.18 12.10 -3.89
N SER A 170 24.84 12.16 -5.05
CA SER A 170 24.19 11.86 -6.34
C SER A 170 23.86 10.37 -6.50
N ALA A 171 24.73 9.47 -6.03
CA ALA A 171 24.50 8.03 -6.06
C ALA A 171 23.33 7.64 -5.14
N MET A 172 23.32 8.14 -3.90
CA MET A 172 22.24 7.92 -2.93
C MET A 172 20.91 8.49 -3.42
N ALA A 173 20.88 9.70 -3.99
CA ALA A 173 19.66 10.38 -4.44
C ALA A 173 19.03 9.83 -5.73
N GLY A 174 19.63 8.83 -6.38
CA GLY A 174 19.16 8.30 -7.66
C GLY A 174 19.44 6.81 -7.82
N PRO A 175 20.61 6.44 -8.39
CA PRO A 175 20.86 5.07 -8.82
C PRO A 175 20.95 4.05 -7.68
N TYR A 176 21.19 4.45 -6.42
CA TYR A 176 21.20 3.52 -5.29
C TYR A 176 19.94 2.63 -5.24
N CYS A 177 18.78 3.17 -5.65
CA CYS A 177 17.50 2.46 -5.66
C CYS A 177 17.14 1.78 -7.00
N GLU A 178 17.97 1.90 -8.04
CA GLU A 178 17.74 1.28 -9.35
C GLU A 178 17.77 -0.26 -9.27
N ASP A 179 18.60 -0.82 -8.39
CA ASP A 179 18.75 -2.27 -8.17
C ASP A 179 18.06 -2.77 -6.89
N ALA A 180 17.25 -1.92 -6.23
CA ALA A 180 16.37 -2.34 -5.14
C ALA A 180 15.31 -3.33 -5.65
N SER A 181 15.13 -4.45 -4.95
CA SER A 181 14.11 -5.43 -5.32
C SER A 181 12.73 -4.87 -4.94
N VAL A 182 11.81 -4.80 -5.92
CA VAL A 182 10.38 -4.69 -5.61
C VAL A 182 10.00 -6.06 -5.08
N GLY A 183 10.16 -6.27 -3.76
CA GLY A 183 10.09 -7.57 -3.11
C GLY A 183 8.91 -8.38 -3.62
N THR A 184 9.21 -9.36 -4.50
CA THR A 184 8.20 -10.01 -5.33
C THR A 184 7.19 -10.69 -4.44
N VAL A 185 5.92 -10.56 -4.80
CA VAL A 185 4.82 -11.16 -4.05
C VAL A 185 5.06 -12.67 -3.99
N PRO A 186 5.22 -13.29 -2.80
CA PRO A 186 5.06 -14.72 -2.69
C PRO A 186 3.56 -14.98 -2.87
N ASP A 187 3.19 -15.37 -4.10
CA ASP A 187 1.89 -15.91 -4.53
C ASP A 187 0.71 -15.66 -3.58
N VAL A 188 0.07 -14.48 -3.74
CA VAL A 188 -1.31 -14.27 -3.28
C VAL A 188 -2.33 -14.88 -4.27
N THR A 189 -1.85 -15.48 -5.37
CA THR A 189 -2.43 -16.72 -5.89
C THR A 189 -2.17 -17.84 -4.90
N GLY A 190 -3.00 -17.93 -3.85
CA GLY A 190 -2.94 -19.00 -2.86
C GLY A 190 -2.77 -20.36 -3.55
N SER A 191 -1.62 -20.99 -3.29
CA SER A 191 -0.98 -22.08 -4.05
C SER A 191 -1.82 -22.66 -5.18
N GLY A 192 -1.53 -22.23 -6.41
CA GLY A 192 -2.20 -22.64 -7.66
C GLY A 192 -2.09 -24.12 -8.06
N SER A 193 -1.88 -25.04 -7.11
CA SER A 193 -1.87 -26.50 -7.28
C SER A 193 -3.22 -27.09 -7.72
N PHE A 194 -4.24 -26.24 -7.90
CA PHE A 194 -5.54 -26.61 -8.47
C PHE A 194 -5.67 -26.39 -9.99
N PHE A 195 -4.71 -25.74 -10.65
CA PHE A 195 -4.73 -25.57 -12.12
C PHE A 195 -3.83 -26.57 -12.88
N GLN A 196 -3.48 -27.69 -12.26
CA GLN A 196 -2.82 -28.82 -12.93
C GLN A 196 -3.49 -30.18 -12.66
N ARG A 197 -4.79 -30.21 -12.92
CA ARG A 197 -5.48 -31.37 -13.49
C ARG A 197 -6.25 -30.83 -14.71
N ASP A 198 -6.41 -31.64 -15.76
CA ASP A 198 -7.56 -31.61 -16.72
C ASP A 198 -7.25 -32.20 -18.10
N ASN A 199 -7.11 -33.53 -18.09
CA ASN A 199 -7.74 -34.34 -19.14
C ASN A 199 -9.15 -34.81 -18.68
N GLU A 200 -9.34 -35.18 -17.40
CA GLU A 200 -10.64 -35.66 -16.87
C GLU A 200 -11.77 -34.61 -16.92
N PHE A 201 -11.55 -33.37 -16.46
CA PHE A 201 -12.60 -32.34 -16.45
C PHE A 201 -12.92 -31.87 -17.87
N ARG A 202 -11.97 -31.94 -18.81
CA ARG A 202 -12.19 -31.65 -20.24
C ARG A 202 -13.17 -32.65 -20.85
N GLU A 203 -12.94 -33.95 -20.63
CA GLU A 203 -13.90 -35.00 -21.00
C GLU A 203 -15.24 -34.85 -20.26
N MET A 204 -15.22 -34.49 -18.97
CA MET A 204 -16.45 -34.27 -18.19
C MET A 204 -17.26 -33.05 -18.68
N CYS A 205 -16.59 -32.01 -19.18
CA CYS A 205 -17.22 -30.85 -19.81
C CYS A 205 -17.75 -31.18 -21.21
N GLU A 206 -17.00 -31.88 -22.06
CA GLU A 206 -17.48 -32.28 -23.40
C GLU A 206 -18.68 -33.24 -23.31
N GLN A 207 -18.62 -34.27 -22.46
CA GLN A 207 -19.76 -35.18 -22.26
C GLN A 207 -20.99 -34.47 -21.66
N ARG A 208 -20.80 -33.45 -20.79
CA ARG A 208 -21.92 -32.65 -20.27
C ARG A 208 -22.46 -31.65 -21.29
N GLN A 209 -21.63 -31.01 -22.13
CA GLN A 209 -22.09 -30.09 -23.17
C GLN A 209 -23.00 -30.78 -24.19
N ILE A 210 -22.66 -32.00 -24.63
CA ILE A 210 -23.50 -32.80 -25.54
C ILE A 210 -24.85 -33.13 -24.88
N LYS A 211 -24.90 -33.26 -23.55
CA LYS A 211 -26.12 -33.50 -22.77
C LYS A 211 -26.96 -32.23 -22.57
N ILE A 212 -26.32 -31.07 -22.39
CA ILE A 212 -26.97 -29.76 -22.19
C ILE A 212 -27.67 -29.25 -23.46
N ALA A 213 -27.24 -29.70 -24.64
CA ALA A 213 -27.87 -29.37 -25.93
C ALA A 213 -29.33 -29.88 -26.08
N ARG A 214 -29.84 -30.73 -25.18
CA ARG A 214 -31.26 -31.15 -25.15
C ARG A 214 -31.96 -30.74 -23.85
N SER A 215 -32.71 -29.64 -23.95
CA SER A 215 -33.80 -29.23 -23.07
C SER A 215 -33.51 -29.16 -21.55
N GLN A 216 -32.88 -28.07 -21.09
CA GLN A 216 -33.15 -27.39 -19.78
C GLN A 216 -32.28 -26.13 -19.57
N PHE A 217 -32.03 -25.34 -20.63
CA PHE A 217 -31.05 -24.25 -20.61
C PHE A 217 -31.28 -23.19 -19.51
N ALA A 218 -32.53 -22.84 -19.20
CA ALA A 218 -32.87 -21.86 -18.16
C ALA A 218 -32.67 -22.37 -16.72
N ASP A 219 -32.80 -23.68 -16.49
CA ASP A 219 -32.54 -24.26 -15.17
C ASP A 219 -31.05 -24.56 -14.96
N GLY A 220 -30.37 -25.05 -16.00
CA GLY A 220 -28.91 -25.25 -15.98
C GLY A 220 -28.14 -23.95 -15.80
N SER A 221 -28.45 -22.91 -16.58
CA SER A 221 -27.81 -21.58 -16.44
C SER A 221 -28.03 -20.96 -15.06
N SER A 222 -29.21 -21.13 -14.47
CA SER A 222 -29.48 -20.65 -13.13
C SER A 222 -28.77 -21.46 -12.02
N SER A 223 -28.51 -22.75 -12.21
CA SER A 223 -27.68 -23.52 -11.26
C SER A 223 -26.23 -23.07 -11.34
N ALA A 224 -25.69 -22.96 -12.56
CA ALA A 224 -24.33 -22.49 -12.80
C ALA A 224 -24.10 -21.06 -12.28
N LEU A 225 -25.10 -20.18 -12.38
CA LEU A 225 -25.02 -18.82 -11.83
C LEU A 225 -24.97 -18.80 -10.29
N ALA A 226 -25.72 -19.70 -9.63
CA ALA A 226 -25.67 -19.82 -8.17
C ALA A 226 -24.34 -20.41 -7.70
N GLU A 227 -23.81 -21.41 -8.40
CA GLU A 227 -22.47 -21.97 -8.15
C GLU A 227 -21.38 -20.89 -8.33
N LEU A 228 -21.44 -20.12 -9.43
CA LEU A 228 -20.52 -19.00 -9.68
C LEU A 228 -20.58 -17.94 -8.57
N GLN A 229 -21.77 -17.61 -8.08
CA GLN A 229 -21.91 -16.68 -6.96
C GLN A 229 -21.31 -17.24 -5.68
N ASP A 230 -21.61 -18.50 -5.31
CA ASP A 230 -21.09 -19.13 -4.09
C ASP A 230 -19.53 -19.15 -4.10
N TYR A 231 -18.89 -19.36 -5.27
CA TYR A 231 -17.42 -19.23 -5.43
C TYR A 231 -16.92 -17.79 -5.30
N GLN A 232 -17.59 -16.82 -5.93
CA GLN A 232 -17.17 -15.42 -5.94
C GLN A 232 -17.34 -14.75 -4.57
N ASP A 233 -18.41 -15.08 -3.85
CA ASP A 233 -18.65 -14.67 -2.46
C ASP A 233 -17.58 -15.24 -1.52
N PHE A 234 -17.20 -16.52 -1.69
CA PHE A 234 -16.12 -17.14 -0.92
C PHE A 234 -14.76 -16.46 -1.17
N PHE A 235 -14.39 -16.25 -2.44
CA PHE A 235 -13.14 -15.57 -2.81
C PHE A 235 -13.07 -14.15 -2.23
N THR A 236 -14.14 -13.36 -2.42
CA THR A 236 -14.20 -11.98 -1.95
C THR A 236 -14.16 -11.90 -0.42
N SER A 237 -14.85 -12.80 0.28
CA SER A 237 -14.81 -12.90 1.74
C SER A 237 -13.43 -13.30 2.26
N LEU A 238 -12.78 -14.30 1.63
CA LEU A 238 -11.44 -14.75 2.01
C LEU A 238 -10.40 -13.64 1.83
N MET A 239 -10.39 -12.97 0.67
CA MET A 239 -9.48 -11.85 0.42
C MET A 239 -9.74 -10.69 1.38
N SER A 240 -11.00 -10.41 1.72
CA SER A 240 -11.33 -9.37 2.70
C SER A 240 -10.86 -9.74 4.10
N ILE A 241 -11.00 -11.00 4.53
CA ILE A 241 -10.50 -11.47 5.84
C ILE A 241 -8.97 -11.39 5.89
N ILE A 242 -8.27 -11.81 4.83
CA ILE A 242 -6.81 -11.72 4.73
C ILE A 242 -6.37 -10.25 4.77
N ALA A 243 -7.05 -9.34 4.07
CA ALA A 243 -6.75 -7.92 4.15
C ALA A 243 -6.99 -7.36 5.57
N ILE A 244 -8.12 -7.70 6.17
CA ILE A 244 -8.46 -7.24 7.52
C ILE A 244 -7.40 -7.72 8.52
N THR A 245 -6.96 -8.99 8.48
CA THR A 245 -5.91 -9.47 9.39
C THR A 245 -4.54 -8.89 9.06
N THR A 246 -4.04 -9.06 7.84
CA THR A 246 -2.68 -8.64 7.43
C THR A 246 -2.46 -7.12 7.49
N PHE A 247 -3.50 -6.30 7.33
CA PHE A 247 -3.43 -4.84 7.50
C PHE A 247 -4.05 -4.35 8.83
N SER A 248 -4.39 -5.25 9.76
CA SER A 248 -4.72 -4.87 11.15
C SER A 248 -3.46 -4.57 11.96
N GLN A 249 -3.65 -3.75 12.99
CA GLN A 249 -2.59 -3.16 13.80
C GLN A 249 -1.77 -4.16 14.64
N ASP A 250 -2.20 -5.42 14.74
CA ASP A 250 -1.83 -6.33 15.85
C ASP A 250 -1.44 -7.75 15.40
N SER A 251 -1.45 -8.06 14.08
CA SER A 251 -1.20 -9.42 13.59
C SER A 251 0.16 -9.58 12.90
N THR A 252 1.04 -10.36 13.52
CA THR A 252 2.34 -10.80 12.98
C THR A 252 2.21 -11.95 11.96
N THR A 253 1.02 -12.18 11.41
CA THR A 253 0.72 -13.43 10.68
C THR A 253 0.95 -13.38 9.17
N VAL A 254 2.00 -14.11 8.78
CA VAL A 254 2.09 -15.05 7.63
C VAL A 254 2.18 -14.47 6.22
N LEU A 255 1.58 -13.32 5.87
CA LEU A 255 1.76 -12.75 4.53
C LEU A 255 3.05 -11.92 4.38
N ALA A 256 4.10 -12.69 4.08
CA ALA A 256 5.33 -12.32 3.40
C ALA A 256 6.39 -11.49 4.15
N ASN A 257 7.60 -12.08 4.14
CA ASN A 257 8.90 -11.45 4.23
C ASN A 257 9.05 -10.36 3.13
N LYS A 258 8.49 -9.18 3.36
CA LYS A 258 8.58 -8.01 2.47
C LYS A 258 9.40 -6.92 3.13
N SER A 259 10.46 -6.51 2.44
CA SER A 259 11.56 -5.68 2.93
C SER A 259 11.28 -4.18 2.95
N THR A 260 10.18 -3.72 2.34
CA THR A 260 9.96 -2.31 2.00
C THR A 260 8.52 -1.84 2.20
N LEU A 261 8.34 -0.55 2.48
CA LEU A 261 7.01 0.05 2.72
C LEU A 261 6.13 0.09 1.47
N PHE A 262 6.68 0.47 0.32
CA PHE A 262 5.86 0.64 -0.87
C PHE A 262 5.22 -0.67 -1.31
N SER A 263 5.94 -1.80 -1.18
CA SER A 263 5.34 -3.13 -1.37
C SER A 263 4.11 -3.32 -0.47
N TRP A 264 4.15 -2.87 0.79
CA TRP A 264 2.98 -2.93 1.69
C TRP A 264 1.85 -1.97 1.30
N ILE A 265 2.16 -0.73 0.89
CA ILE A 265 1.17 0.25 0.40
C ILE A 265 0.50 -0.25 -0.89
N LEU A 266 1.28 -0.78 -1.83
CA LEU A 266 0.80 -1.41 -3.05
C LEU A 266 -0.05 -2.63 -2.72
N ASP A 267 0.44 -3.57 -1.91
CA ASP A 267 -0.33 -4.76 -1.51
C ASP A 267 -1.69 -4.36 -0.92
N HIS A 268 -1.71 -3.31 -0.09
CA HIS A 268 -2.93 -2.78 0.51
C HIS A 268 -3.90 -2.27 -0.56
N ARG A 269 -3.42 -1.42 -1.49
CA ARG A 269 -4.23 -0.87 -2.60
C ARG A 269 -4.67 -1.94 -3.59
N ILE A 270 -3.80 -2.89 -3.94
CA ILE A 270 -4.10 -4.03 -4.82
C ILE A 270 -5.17 -4.91 -4.17
N SER A 271 -5.03 -5.22 -2.87
CA SER A 271 -6.02 -5.99 -2.12
C SER A 271 -7.38 -5.27 -2.06
N GLN A 272 -7.40 -3.98 -1.71
CA GLN A 272 -8.62 -3.15 -1.75
C GLN A 272 -9.26 -3.12 -3.14
N GLY A 273 -8.45 -2.96 -4.19
CA GLY A 273 -8.88 -2.97 -5.59
C GLY A 273 -9.49 -4.31 -6.02
N LEU A 274 -8.86 -5.42 -5.64
CA LEU A 274 -9.28 -6.78 -5.94
C LEU A 274 -10.56 -7.18 -5.17
N ILE A 275 -10.67 -6.80 -3.89
CA ILE A 275 -11.89 -6.97 -3.10
C ILE A 275 -13.04 -6.18 -3.74
N THR A 276 -12.82 -4.90 -4.08
CA THR A 276 -13.83 -4.05 -4.72
C THR A 276 -14.23 -4.61 -6.09
N ALA A 277 -13.27 -5.07 -6.90
CA ALA A 277 -13.53 -5.72 -8.18
C ALA A 277 -14.35 -7.00 -8.01
N GLY A 278 -14.07 -7.81 -6.97
CA GLY A 278 -14.74 -9.07 -6.68
C GLY A 278 -16.20 -8.94 -6.26
N VAL A 279 -16.60 -7.81 -5.65
CA VAL A 279 -17.99 -7.54 -5.25
C VAL A 279 -18.92 -7.29 -6.44
N TYR A 280 -18.46 -6.69 -7.55
CA TYR A 280 -19.34 -6.40 -8.70
C TYR A 280 -20.01 -7.65 -9.32
N PRO A 281 -19.29 -8.76 -9.63
CA PRO A 281 -19.92 -9.99 -10.12
C PRO A 281 -20.83 -10.67 -9.08
N VAL A 282 -20.56 -10.55 -7.77
CA VAL A 282 -21.49 -10.99 -6.71
C VAL A 282 -22.83 -10.25 -6.81
N LEU A 283 -22.79 -8.92 -6.87
CA LEU A 283 -23.98 -8.08 -6.97
C LEU A 283 -24.76 -8.36 -8.27
N LEU A 284 -24.04 -8.56 -9.39
CA LEU A 284 -24.64 -8.92 -10.68
C LEU A 284 -25.35 -10.28 -10.62
N ALA A 285 -24.71 -11.32 -10.07
CA ALA A 285 -25.31 -12.65 -9.93
C ALA A 285 -26.56 -12.61 -9.04
N GLN A 286 -26.51 -11.91 -7.91
CA GLN A 286 -27.65 -11.74 -7.01
C GLN A 286 -28.84 -11.03 -7.69
N LEU A 287 -28.60 -10.00 -8.52
CA LEU A 287 -29.64 -9.32 -9.30
C LEU A 287 -30.29 -10.24 -10.35
N LEU A 288 -29.47 -11.02 -11.06
CA LEU A 288 -29.95 -11.99 -12.05
C LEU A 288 -30.77 -13.12 -11.40
N MET A 289 -30.39 -13.59 -10.20
CA MET A 289 -31.20 -14.53 -9.41
C MET A 289 -32.54 -13.92 -8.95
N ILE A 290 -32.55 -12.63 -8.59
CA ILE A 290 -33.80 -11.91 -8.27
C ILE A 290 -34.70 -11.78 -9.51
N ARG A 291 -34.14 -11.44 -10.68
CA ARG A 291 -34.90 -11.34 -11.95
C ARG A 291 -35.48 -12.69 -12.39
N THR A 292 -34.76 -13.79 -12.18
CA THR A 292 -35.23 -15.15 -12.49
C THR A 292 -36.18 -15.74 -11.43
N GLY A 293 -36.49 -15.00 -10.35
CA GLY A 293 -37.41 -15.41 -9.30
C GLY A 293 -36.86 -16.47 -8.33
N LYS A 294 -35.61 -16.91 -8.51
CA LYS A 294 -34.97 -17.97 -7.71
C LYS A 294 -34.28 -17.40 -6.47
N ARG A 295 -35.07 -16.79 -5.59
CA ARG A 295 -34.63 -16.22 -4.31
C ARG A 295 -34.29 -17.31 -3.28
N ARG A 296 -33.04 -17.75 -3.22
CA ARG A 296 -32.51 -18.54 -2.09
C ARG A 296 -32.48 -17.65 -0.83
N VAL A 297 -32.72 -18.24 0.35
CA VAL A 297 -32.81 -17.47 1.62
C VAL A 297 -31.43 -17.06 2.13
N TYR A 298 -30.40 -17.88 1.89
CA TYR A 298 -29.05 -17.65 2.42
C TYR A 298 -28.20 -16.70 1.55
N THR A 299 -28.37 -16.69 0.22
CA THR A 299 -27.53 -15.86 -0.67
C THR A 299 -27.55 -14.36 -0.34
N PRO A 300 -28.67 -13.69 0.00
CA PRO A 300 -28.63 -12.29 0.40
C PRO A 300 -27.90 -12.04 1.73
N PHE A 301 -27.83 -13.03 2.64
CA PHE A 301 -27.03 -12.93 3.86
C PHE A 301 -25.53 -12.99 3.55
N VAL A 302 -25.12 -13.87 2.64
CA VAL A 302 -23.73 -13.96 2.18
C VAL A 302 -23.31 -12.69 1.44
N VAL A 303 -24.14 -12.18 0.52
CA VAL A 303 -23.90 -10.89 -0.18
C VAL A 303 -23.76 -9.73 0.81
N ALA A 304 -24.59 -9.68 1.86
CA ALA A 304 -24.49 -8.67 2.90
C ALA A 304 -23.20 -8.81 3.73
N LEU A 305 -22.75 -10.03 4.02
CA LEU A 305 -21.48 -10.29 4.69
C LEU A 305 -20.28 -9.87 3.83
N SER A 306 -20.25 -10.27 2.55
CA SER A 306 -19.24 -9.86 1.56
C SER A 306 -19.17 -8.34 1.43
N TRP A 307 -20.33 -7.65 1.42
CA TRP A 307 -20.41 -6.19 1.39
C TRP A 307 -19.87 -5.54 2.67
N ILE A 308 -20.21 -6.06 3.86
CA ILE A 308 -19.68 -5.55 5.14
C ILE A 308 -18.16 -5.74 5.21
N LEU A 309 -17.66 -6.92 4.83
CA LEU A 309 -16.22 -7.20 4.82
C LEU A 309 -15.47 -6.27 3.85
N MET A 310 -16.00 -6.03 2.64
CA MET A 310 -15.44 -5.05 1.70
C MET A 310 -15.45 -3.63 2.29
N ALA A 311 -16.55 -3.20 2.92
CA ALA A 311 -16.62 -1.88 3.54
C ALA A 311 -15.58 -1.71 4.66
N VAL A 312 -15.40 -2.73 5.52
CA VAL A 312 -14.37 -2.71 6.57
C VAL A 312 -12.96 -2.61 5.96
N ALA A 313 -12.65 -3.43 4.96
CA ALA A 313 -11.32 -3.48 4.33
C ALA A 313 -10.96 -2.24 3.50
N THR A 314 -11.96 -1.52 2.95
CA THR A 314 -11.74 -0.41 2.00
C THR A 314 -12.05 0.99 2.56
N GLU A 315 -12.89 1.10 3.60
CA GLU A 315 -13.29 2.38 4.22
C GLU A 315 -12.81 2.50 5.67
N LEU A 316 -12.69 1.41 6.45
CA LEU A 316 -12.31 1.49 7.87
C LEU A 316 -10.82 1.26 8.12
N GLN A 317 -10.14 0.46 7.29
CA GLN A 317 -8.68 0.37 7.29
C GLN A 317 -8.06 1.61 6.65
N HIS A 318 -8.01 2.70 7.41
CA HIS A 318 -7.15 3.84 7.11
C HIS A 318 -5.69 3.49 7.39
N PHE A 319 -4.78 4.00 6.57
CA PHE A 319 -3.35 3.84 6.77
C PHE A 319 -2.93 4.44 8.12
N ASN A 320 -2.42 3.62 9.03
CA ASN A 320 -2.02 4.05 10.38
C ASN A 320 -0.50 4.28 10.44
N GLU A 321 -0.09 5.54 10.58
CA GLU A 321 1.32 5.94 10.64
C GLU A 321 2.08 5.34 11.84
N ASN A 322 1.39 5.06 12.95
CA ASN A 322 2.01 4.45 14.13
C ASN A 322 2.27 2.96 13.91
N ALA A 323 1.35 2.26 13.23
CA ALA A 323 1.54 0.85 12.85
C ALA A 323 2.71 0.67 11.87
N LEU A 324 2.98 1.68 11.02
CA LEU A 324 4.17 1.72 10.19
C LEU A 324 5.46 1.79 11.01
N GLU A 325 5.56 2.72 11.97
CA GLU A 325 6.77 2.85 12.79
C GLU A 325 7.03 1.60 13.65
N GLU A 326 5.98 1.04 14.24
CA GLU A 326 6.07 -0.21 14.98
C GLU A 326 6.51 -1.37 14.09
N ARG A 327 6.01 -1.47 12.85
CA ARG A 327 6.46 -2.50 11.91
C ARG A 327 7.90 -2.30 11.43
N LEU A 328 8.37 -1.06 11.27
CA LEU A 328 9.76 -0.79 10.90
C LEU A 328 10.73 -1.32 11.95
N ARG A 329 10.39 -1.22 13.24
CA ARG A 329 11.18 -1.79 14.34
C ARG A 329 11.21 -3.32 14.37
N HIS A 330 10.33 -3.99 13.60
CA HIS A 330 10.25 -5.45 13.47
C HIS A 330 10.86 -6.00 12.16
N LEU A 331 11.32 -5.13 11.25
CA LEU A 331 12.12 -5.57 10.10
C LEU A 331 13.49 -6.09 10.56
N PRO A 332 14.12 -7.02 9.81
CA PRO A 332 15.46 -7.51 10.15
C PRO A 332 16.47 -6.36 10.15
N GLY A 333 16.95 -6.00 11.35
CA GLY A 333 17.94 -4.95 11.54
C GLY A 333 19.30 -5.31 10.94
N ILE A 334 19.98 -4.30 10.42
CA ILE A 334 21.33 -4.44 9.88
C ILE A 334 22.35 -3.98 10.92
N GLU A 335 23.36 -4.80 11.20
CA GLU A 335 24.38 -4.52 12.22
C GLU A 335 25.11 -3.19 11.98
N ALA A 336 25.50 -2.92 10.72
CA ALA A 336 26.11 -1.64 10.31
C ALA A 336 25.17 -0.42 10.47
N CYS A 337 23.86 -0.63 10.45
CA CYS A 337 22.83 0.39 10.74
C CYS A 337 22.47 0.41 12.24
N GLY A 338 23.27 -0.22 13.11
CA GLY A 338 23.04 -0.27 14.55
C GLY A 338 21.88 -1.16 14.99
N GLY A 339 21.48 -2.13 14.17
CA GLY A 339 20.32 -3.01 14.41
C GLY A 339 18.99 -2.44 13.89
N MET A 340 19.02 -1.36 13.12
CA MET A 340 17.84 -0.74 12.49
C MET A 340 17.73 -1.12 11.00
N PRO A 341 16.58 -0.89 10.34
CA PRO A 341 16.42 -1.12 8.90
C PRO A 341 17.39 -0.23 8.09
N GLY A 342 17.95 -0.79 7.01
CA GLY A 342 18.85 -0.05 6.14
C GLY A 342 18.13 0.77 5.06
N PRO A 343 18.85 1.66 4.36
CA PRO A 343 18.27 2.52 3.32
C PRO A 343 17.51 1.75 2.22
N MET A 344 17.88 0.53 1.83
CA MET A 344 17.11 -0.21 0.80
C MET A 344 15.63 -0.41 1.19
N SER A 345 15.31 -0.51 2.48
CA SER A 345 13.91 -0.55 2.95
C SER A 345 13.10 0.70 2.53
N PHE A 346 13.78 1.82 2.28
CA PHE A 346 13.20 3.15 2.02
C PHE A 346 13.16 3.56 0.53
N CYS A 347 13.70 2.75 -0.39
CA CYS A 347 14.18 3.18 -1.70
C CYS A 347 13.16 3.66 -2.78
N GLN A 348 11.89 3.89 -2.45
CA GLN A 348 10.80 3.72 -3.42
C GLN A 348 10.11 4.98 -3.96
N GLY A 349 10.44 6.19 -3.48
CA GLY A 349 10.02 7.42 -4.16
C GLY A 349 10.77 7.74 -5.46
N VAL A 350 11.76 6.91 -5.85
CA VAL A 350 12.65 7.15 -7.00
C VAL A 350 12.26 6.35 -8.25
N LYS A 351 11.60 5.20 -8.10
CA LYS A 351 11.19 4.34 -9.23
C LYS A 351 9.79 4.68 -9.75
N ASP A 352 9.71 4.70 -11.08
CA ASP A 352 8.55 4.87 -11.96
C ASP A 352 7.80 6.22 -11.96
N LYS A 353 7.89 6.87 -13.13
CA LYS A 353 7.12 8.05 -13.55
C LYS A 353 5.82 7.69 -14.29
N ASP A 354 5.51 6.40 -14.45
CA ASP A 354 4.35 5.97 -15.22
C ASP A 354 3.12 5.83 -14.33
N ASP A 355 2.14 6.71 -14.55
CA ASP A 355 0.91 6.92 -13.77
C ASP A 355 -0.08 5.73 -13.77
N HIS A 356 0.30 4.60 -13.18
CA HIS A 356 -0.53 3.39 -13.12
C HIS A 356 -0.89 3.02 -11.68
N GLU A 357 -1.80 3.78 -11.05
CA GLU A 357 -2.54 3.28 -9.88
C GLU A 357 -3.26 1.97 -10.26
N PRO A 358 -2.94 0.80 -9.64
CA PRO A 358 -3.70 -0.42 -9.86
C PRO A 358 -5.13 -0.22 -9.31
N PHE A 359 -6.12 -0.58 -10.13
CA PHE A 359 -7.55 -0.48 -9.82
C PHE A 359 -8.12 0.92 -9.50
N SER A 360 -7.43 2.02 -9.83
CA SER A 360 -7.89 3.41 -9.63
C SER A 360 -9.36 3.64 -9.97
N VAL A 361 -9.79 3.28 -11.18
CA VAL A 361 -11.19 3.44 -11.64
C VAL A 361 -12.15 2.61 -10.78
N THR A 362 -11.80 1.37 -10.46
CA THR A 362 -12.62 0.44 -9.66
C THR A 362 -12.80 0.96 -8.24
N LEU A 363 -11.74 1.47 -7.63
CA LEU A 363 -11.72 2.00 -6.26
C LEU A 363 -12.45 3.35 -6.19
N ALA A 364 -12.23 4.25 -7.14
CA ALA A 364 -12.93 5.53 -7.22
C ALA A 364 -14.45 5.37 -7.33
N HIS A 365 -14.93 4.33 -8.02
CA HIS A 365 -16.35 4.05 -8.21
C HIS A 365 -16.95 3.10 -7.15
N ARG A 366 -16.23 2.79 -6.05
CA ARG A 366 -16.71 1.86 -5.00
C ARG A 366 -18.09 2.20 -4.43
N PHE A 367 -18.47 3.48 -4.42
CA PHE A 367 -19.81 3.95 -4.03
C PHE A 367 -20.96 3.29 -4.84
N VAL A 368 -20.69 2.87 -6.09
CA VAL A 368 -21.66 2.11 -6.91
C VAL A 368 -21.98 0.76 -6.26
N ALA A 369 -20.96 0.05 -5.76
CA ALA A 369 -21.15 -1.21 -5.06
C ALA A 369 -21.97 -1.03 -3.76
N HIS A 370 -21.68 0.01 -2.96
CA HIS A 370 -22.47 0.33 -1.76
C HIS A 370 -23.92 0.65 -2.09
N GLY A 371 -24.17 1.47 -3.12
CA GLY A 371 -25.53 1.82 -3.55
C GLY A 371 -26.33 0.59 -3.96
N VAL A 372 -25.78 -0.26 -4.83
CA VAL A 372 -26.43 -1.49 -5.30
C VAL A 372 -26.65 -2.48 -4.15
N ALA A 373 -25.66 -2.69 -3.28
CA ALA A 373 -25.78 -3.56 -2.11
C ALA A 373 -26.90 -3.09 -1.16
N LEU A 374 -26.99 -1.78 -0.90
CA LEU A 374 -28.05 -1.20 -0.08
C LEU A 374 -29.44 -1.44 -0.69
N PHE A 375 -29.61 -1.24 -2.01
CA PHE A 375 -30.88 -1.54 -2.70
C PHE A 375 -31.25 -3.02 -2.62
N LEU A 376 -30.27 -3.93 -2.76
CA LEU A 376 -30.49 -5.38 -2.62
C LEU A 376 -30.92 -5.78 -1.19
N VAL A 377 -30.28 -5.19 -0.16
CA VAL A 377 -30.65 -5.41 1.24
C VAL A 377 -32.07 -4.88 1.52
N ILE A 378 -32.44 -3.72 0.96
CA ILE A 378 -33.79 -3.16 1.11
C ILE A 378 -34.85 -4.06 0.46
N ASP A 379 -34.66 -4.51 -0.79
CA ASP A 379 -35.59 -5.45 -1.44
C ASP A 379 -35.74 -6.75 -0.62
N TRP A 380 -34.63 -7.27 -0.06
CA TRP A 380 -34.67 -8.44 0.80
C TRP A 380 -35.45 -8.21 2.10
N ILE A 381 -35.21 -7.10 2.83
CA ILE A 381 -35.91 -6.77 4.07
C ILE A 381 -37.42 -6.69 3.81
N VAL A 382 -37.85 -5.96 2.77
CA VAL A 382 -39.28 -5.81 2.50
C VAL A 382 -39.91 -7.15 2.06
N HIS A 383 -39.18 -7.98 1.32
CA HIS A 383 -39.63 -9.33 0.97
C HIS A 383 -39.77 -10.24 2.19
N PHE A 384 -38.80 -10.19 3.11
CA PHE A 384 -38.81 -11.00 4.33
C PHE A 384 -39.94 -10.57 5.29
N VAL A 385 -40.15 -9.26 5.47
CA VAL A 385 -41.25 -8.71 6.28
C VAL A 385 -42.59 -9.11 5.67
N LYS A 386 -42.76 -8.98 4.35
CA LYS A 386 -44.00 -9.38 3.67
C LYS A 386 -44.25 -10.89 3.80
N HIS A 387 -43.26 -11.74 3.54
CA HIS A 387 -43.42 -13.19 3.64
C HIS A 387 -43.69 -13.66 5.09
N SER A 388 -43.11 -12.99 6.09
CA SER A 388 -43.37 -13.26 7.50
C SER A 388 -44.77 -12.80 7.95
N GLY A 389 -45.23 -11.65 7.45
CA GLY A 389 -46.60 -11.17 7.65
C GLY A 389 -47.65 -12.04 6.94
N ASP A 390 -47.35 -12.49 5.71
CA ASP A 390 -48.19 -13.42 4.96
C ASP A 390 -48.23 -14.80 5.64
N LYS A 391 -47.16 -15.29 6.27
CA LYS A 391 -47.21 -16.50 7.13
C LYS A 391 -48.18 -16.39 8.31
N LEU A 392 -48.49 -15.17 8.78
CA LEU A 392 -49.51 -14.93 9.81
C LEU A 392 -50.94 -14.91 9.25
N LYS A 393 -51.10 -14.80 7.92
CA LYS A 393 -52.39 -14.82 7.20
C LYS A 393 -52.63 -16.10 6.39
N SER A 394 -51.59 -16.84 6.02
CA SER A 394 -51.65 -17.95 5.05
C SER A 394 -52.20 -19.27 5.60
N ILE A 395 -53.01 -19.23 6.67
CA ILE A 395 -53.96 -20.31 6.96
C ILE A 395 -55.15 -20.26 5.96
N GLN A 396 -55.34 -19.14 5.25
CA GLN A 396 -56.27 -19.05 4.14
C GLN A 396 -55.62 -18.52 2.85
N ILE A 397 -55.85 -19.28 1.77
CA ILE A 397 -55.62 -18.96 0.35
C ILE A 397 -54.14 -19.04 -0.10
N GLY A 398 -53.92 -19.80 -1.18
CA GLY A 398 -52.59 -20.21 -1.62
C GLY A 398 -51.96 -19.34 -2.71
N GLN A 399 -50.63 -19.37 -2.71
CA GLN A 399 -49.75 -19.46 -3.88
C GLN A 399 -49.96 -18.47 -5.05
N GLN A 400 -49.21 -17.36 -5.03
CA GLN A 400 -48.54 -16.84 -6.24
C GLN A 400 -47.34 -15.96 -5.83
N GLY A 401 -46.11 -16.40 -6.10
CA GLY A 401 -44.90 -15.62 -5.81
C GLY A 401 -44.64 -14.58 -6.90
N GLN A 402 -44.71 -13.28 -6.57
CA GLN A 402 -44.28 -12.18 -7.43
C GLN A 402 -43.53 -11.10 -6.65
N SER A 403 -42.48 -10.55 -7.26
CA SER A 403 -41.56 -9.57 -6.68
C SER A 403 -42.16 -8.16 -6.54
N LEU A 404 -42.85 -7.98 -5.42
CA LEU A 404 -42.81 -6.83 -4.50
C LEU A 404 -43.20 -5.40 -4.95
N PHE A 405 -42.82 -4.88 -6.12
CA PHE A 405 -43.25 -3.54 -6.58
C PHE A 405 -44.59 -3.58 -7.32
N LEU A 406 -45.61 -4.03 -6.60
CA LEU A 406 -46.96 -4.22 -7.14
C LEU A 406 -48.04 -3.97 -6.08
N SER A 407 -48.01 -2.78 -5.49
CA SER A 407 -49.19 -2.17 -4.86
C SER A 407 -49.41 -0.78 -5.45
N THR A 408 -50.47 -0.63 -6.24
CA THR A 408 -50.93 0.63 -6.85
C THR A 408 -49.95 1.40 -7.76
N GLU A 409 -49.06 0.71 -8.48
CA GLU A 409 -48.22 1.35 -9.50
C GLU A 409 -48.85 1.42 -10.91
N THR A 410 -48.76 2.59 -11.52
CA THR A 410 -49.17 2.85 -12.92
C THR A 410 -48.27 2.11 -13.91
N LYS A 411 -48.72 1.93 -15.16
CA LYS A 411 -47.89 1.33 -16.23
C LYS A 411 -46.55 2.06 -16.41
N ALA A 412 -46.52 3.38 -16.17
CA ALA A 412 -45.31 4.20 -16.25
C ALA A 412 -44.28 3.85 -15.16
N ALA A 413 -44.72 3.64 -13.92
CA ALA A 413 -43.83 3.28 -12.82
C ALA A 413 -43.16 1.91 -13.04
N LYS A 414 -43.91 0.91 -13.52
CA LYS A 414 -43.35 -0.40 -13.90
C LYS A 414 -42.34 -0.30 -15.05
N LEU A 415 -42.60 0.54 -16.04
CA LEU A 415 -41.66 0.79 -17.13
C LEU A 415 -40.38 1.45 -16.61
N PHE A 416 -40.51 2.48 -15.77
CA PHE A 416 -39.39 3.18 -15.15
C PHE A 416 -38.53 2.25 -14.30
N LEU A 417 -39.15 1.43 -13.44
CA LEU A 417 -38.44 0.44 -12.61
C LEU A 417 -37.75 -0.64 -13.46
N SER A 418 -38.37 -1.08 -14.55
CA SER A 418 -37.76 -2.03 -15.51
C SER A 418 -36.53 -1.45 -16.19
N VAL A 419 -36.59 -0.19 -16.65
CA VAL A 419 -35.46 0.55 -17.23
C VAL A 419 -34.36 0.75 -16.20
N PHE A 420 -34.69 1.19 -14.98
CA PHE A 420 -33.74 1.38 -13.89
C PHE A 420 -32.91 0.12 -13.61
N TRP A 421 -33.55 -1.04 -13.44
CA TRP A 421 -32.83 -2.30 -13.21
C TRP A 421 -31.93 -2.70 -14.38
N THR A 422 -32.35 -2.44 -15.62
CA THR A 422 -31.50 -2.70 -16.80
C THR A 422 -30.30 -1.76 -16.85
N CYS A 423 -30.44 -0.50 -16.46
CA CYS A 423 -29.31 0.42 -16.32
C CYS A 423 -28.32 -0.02 -15.23
N VAL A 424 -28.82 -0.49 -14.07
CA VAL A 424 -27.98 -1.05 -13.00
C VAL A 424 -27.22 -2.30 -13.47
N GLU A 425 -27.89 -3.20 -14.20
CA GLU A 425 -27.27 -4.42 -14.76
C GLU A 425 -26.14 -4.08 -15.74
N ILE A 426 -26.38 -3.15 -16.68
CA ILE A 426 -25.37 -2.66 -17.62
C ILE A 426 -24.19 -2.02 -16.88
N LEU A 427 -24.45 -1.21 -15.85
CA LEU A 427 -23.41 -0.57 -15.05
C LEU A 427 -22.52 -1.61 -14.35
N LEU A 428 -23.10 -2.66 -13.76
CA LEU A 428 -22.34 -3.74 -13.11
C LEU A 428 -21.54 -4.58 -14.08
N VAL A 429 -22.04 -4.83 -15.29
CA VAL A 429 -21.27 -5.48 -16.37
C VAL A 429 -20.05 -4.62 -16.75
N ILE A 430 -20.24 -3.31 -16.93
CA ILE A 430 -19.15 -2.37 -17.21
C ILE A 430 -18.11 -2.37 -16.08
N MET A 431 -18.55 -2.26 -14.82
CA MET A 431 -17.63 -2.29 -13.66
C MET A 431 -16.90 -3.62 -13.52
N THR A 432 -17.54 -4.75 -13.81
CA THR A 432 -16.91 -6.08 -13.81
C THR A 432 -15.83 -6.17 -14.89
N LEU A 433 -16.11 -5.69 -16.12
CA LEU A 433 -15.14 -5.64 -17.21
C LEU A 433 -13.94 -4.72 -16.90
N ILE A 434 -14.18 -3.56 -16.28
CA ILE A 434 -13.11 -2.66 -15.82
C ILE A 434 -12.23 -3.35 -14.75
N GLY A 435 -12.85 -4.06 -13.80
CA GLY A 435 -12.13 -4.85 -12.79
C GLY A 435 -11.25 -5.95 -13.40
N LEU A 436 -11.78 -6.69 -14.38
CA LEU A 436 -11.04 -7.73 -15.10
C LEU A 436 -9.85 -7.16 -15.89
N LEU A 437 -10.06 -6.06 -16.63
CA LEU A 437 -8.99 -5.38 -17.37
C LEU A 437 -7.90 -4.79 -16.45
N GLY A 438 -8.28 -4.36 -15.24
CA GLY A 438 -7.32 -3.96 -14.20
C GLY A 438 -6.45 -5.13 -13.72
N SER A 439 -7.07 -6.29 -13.49
CA SER A 439 -6.37 -7.52 -13.09
C SER A 439 -5.43 -8.05 -14.18
N GLU A 440 -5.89 -8.07 -15.44
CA GLU A 440 -5.07 -8.53 -16.58
C GLU A 440 -3.81 -7.69 -16.77
N LYS A 441 -3.92 -6.36 -16.71
CA LYS A 441 -2.77 -5.45 -16.80
C LYS A 441 -1.76 -5.71 -15.68
N HIS A 442 -2.23 -5.93 -14.45
CA HIS A 442 -1.37 -6.25 -13.31
C HIS A 442 -0.60 -7.56 -13.52
N MET A 443 -1.29 -8.63 -13.94
CA MET A 443 -0.65 -9.92 -14.22
C MET A 443 0.39 -9.83 -15.35
N GLN A 444 0.12 -9.07 -16.43
CA GLN A 444 1.07 -8.84 -17.52
C GLN A 444 2.29 -8.01 -17.13
N GLN A 445 2.17 -7.15 -16.11
CA GLN A 445 3.28 -6.34 -15.60
C GLN A 445 4.15 -7.13 -14.62
N GLN A 446 3.53 -7.98 -13.79
CA GLN A 446 4.25 -8.90 -12.91
C GLN A 446 5.06 -9.94 -13.70
N ALA A 447 4.47 -10.52 -14.76
CA ALA A 447 5.16 -11.43 -15.68
C ALA A 447 6.23 -10.79 -16.60
N LYS A 448 6.59 -9.52 -16.36
CA LYS A 448 7.75 -8.83 -16.96
C LYS A 448 8.84 -8.48 -15.93
N LEU A 449 8.55 -8.68 -14.65
CA LEU A 449 9.45 -8.42 -13.52
C LEU A 449 10.10 -9.72 -13.00
N ASP A 450 9.48 -10.86 -13.28
CA ASP A 450 10.04 -12.22 -13.20
C ASP A 450 10.75 -12.64 -14.51
#